data_AF-A0A1I7A8G2-F1
#
_entry.id   AF-A0A1I7A8G2-F1
#
_cell.length_a   1.000
_cell.length_b   1.000
_cell.length_c   1.000
_cell.angle_alpha   90.00
_cell.angle_beta   90.00
_cell.angle_gamma   90.00
#
_symmetry.space_group_name_H-M   'P 1'
#
loop_
_entity.id
_entity.type
_entity.pdbx_description
1 polymer ?
#
loop_
_entity_poly.entity_id
_entity_poly.type
_entity_poly.pdbx_seq_one_letter_code
_entity_poly.pdbx_strand_id
1 'polypeptide(L)' 'MEISYDDVGKTKTARTVLVNGRKIRVDRQAVEIWKENPDAVFNLVWNADKREFCLSGPIE' A
#
# COMPACT_ATOMS: atom_id res chain seq x y z
N MET A 1 0.39 11.40 0.77
CA MET A 1 1.60 10.56 0.80
C MET A 1 1.32 9.42 -0.13
N GLU A 2 2.07 9.36 -1.21
CA GLU A 2 1.89 8.39 -2.29
C GLU A 2 2.83 7.21 -2.03
N ILE A 3 2.37 5.99 -2.31
CA ILE A 3 3.16 4.77 -2.19
C ILE A 3 3.29 4.17 -3.57
N SER A 4 4.52 3.88 -3.97
CA SER A 4 4.85 3.27 -5.25
C SER A 4 4.98 1.76 -5.12
N TYR A 5 4.97 1.08 -6.27
CA TYR A 5 5.31 -0.35 -6.28
C TYR A 5 6.70 -0.60 -5.70
N ASP A 6 7.71 0.23 -5.94
CA ASP A 6 9.07 -0.01 -5.44
C ASP A 6 9.16 -0.05 -3.89
N ASP A 7 8.33 0.74 -3.20
CA ASP A 7 8.21 0.73 -1.75
C ASP A 7 7.69 -0.62 -1.21
N VAL A 8 6.99 -1.39 -2.05
CA VAL A 8 6.21 -2.58 -1.66
C VAL A 8 6.58 -3.84 -2.46
N GLY A 9 7.31 -3.70 -3.57
CA GLY A 9 7.38 -4.66 -4.69
C GLY A 9 8.15 -5.94 -4.39
N LYS A 10 8.74 -6.03 -3.19
CA LYS A 10 9.29 -7.28 -2.64
C LYS A 10 8.23 -8.14 -1.96
N THR A 11 6.96 -7.72 -1.99
CA THR A 11 5.89 -8.32 -1.20
C THR A 11 4.79 -9.02 -2.02
N LYS A 12 4.77 -10.37 -1.99
CA LYS A 12 3.79 -11.25 -2.66
C LYS A 12 2.51 -11.53 -1.85
N THR A 13 2.38 -11.01 -0.64
CA THR A 13 1.33 -11.33 0.34
C THR A 13 0.91 -10.08 1.07
N ALA A 14 -0.30 -10.02 1.65
CA ALA A 14 -0.73 -8.90 2.47
C ALA A 14 0.21 -8.74 3.67
N ARG A 15 0.80 -7.54 3.85
CA ARG A 15 1.78 -7.28 4.93
C ARG A 15 1.67 -5.84 5.41
N THR A 16 2.22 -5.61 6.60
CA THR A 16 2.56 -4.28 7.05
C THR A 16 3.99 -3.96 6.60
N VAL A 17 4.15 -2.87 5.85
CA VAL A 17 5.45 -2.31 5.45
C VAL A 17 5.74 -1.04 6.24
N LEU A 18 7.01 -0.68 6.36
CA LEU A 18 7.44 0.56 6.97
C LEU A 18 7.88 1.53 5.88
N VAL A 19 7.14 2.62 5.67
CA VAL A 19 7.50 3.67 4.70
C VAL A 19 7.59 4.98 5.44
N ASN A 20 8.72 5.68 5.30
CA ASN A 20 8.99 6.95 5.99
C ASN A 20 8.72 6.87 7.52
N GLY A 21 9.08 5.75 8.15
CA GLY A 21 8.87 5.52 9.59
C GLY A 21 7.44 5.20 10.01
N ARG A 22 6.49 5.07 9.08
CA ARG A 22 5.08 4.74 9.35
C ARG A 22 4.77 3.31 8.95
N LYS A 23 4.00 2.61 9.80
CA LYS A 23 3.48 1.28 9.52
C LYS A 23 2.25 1.37 8.63
N ILE A 24 2.32 0.69 7.49
CA ILE A 24 1.33 0.78 6.43
C ILE A 24 0.93 -0.62 6.03
N ARG A 25 -0.36 -0.94 6.16
CA ARG A 25 -0.91 -2.19 5.70
C ARG A 25 -1.18 -2.11 4.21
N VAL A 26 -0.60 -3.08 3.52
CA VAL A 26 -0.81 -3.33 2.12
C VAL A 26 -1.73 -4.53 2.01
N ASP A 27 -2.94 -4.30 1.53
CA ASP A 27 -3.91 -5.35 1.26
C ASP A 27 -3.54 -6.13 -0.01
N ARG A 28 -3.98 -7.39 -0.06
CA ARG A 28 -3.69 -8.28 -1.19
C ARG A 28 -4.14 -7.68 -2.53
N GLN A 29 -5.25 -6.95 -2.55
CA GLN A 29 -5.77 -6.30 -3.75
C GLN A 29 -4.79 -5.27 -4.33
N ALA A 30 -4.16 -4.45 -3.48
CA ALA A 30 -3.16 -3.47 -3.93
C ALA A 30 -1.94 -4.17 -4.55
N VAL A 31 -1.51 -5.30 -3.97
CA VAL A 31 -0.43 -6.13 -4.54
C VAL A 31 -0.80 -6.68 -5.92
N GLU A 32 -2.03 -7.15 -6.11
CA GLU A 32 -2.46 -7.66 -7.42
C GLU A 32 -2.52 -6.54 -8.46
N ILE A 33 -3.07 -5.37 -8.11
CA ILE A 33 -3.12 -4.21 -9.00
C ILE A 33 -1.71 -3.79 -9.42
N TRP A 34 -0.75 -3.76 -8.50
CA TRP A 34 0.65 -3.43 -8.84
C TRP A 34 1.34 -4.46 -9.74
N LYS A 35 0.95 -5.74 -9.68
CA LYS A 35 1.49 -6.75 -10.61
C LYS A 35 1.04 -6.48 -12.05
N GLU A 36 -0.17 -5.97 -12.22
CA GLU A 36 -0.74 -5.64 -13.53
C GLU A 36 -0.32 -4.24 -13.99
N ASN A 37 -0.20 -3.28 -13.06
CA ASN A 37 0.18 -1.90 -13.29
C ASN A 37 1.20 -1.41 -12.22
N PRO A 38 2.51 -1.57 -12.47
CA PRO A 38 3.56 -1.15 -11.54
C PRO A 38 3.57 0.35 -11.23
N ASP A 39 3.04 1.17 -12.14
CA ASP A 39 2.98 2.64 -11.99
C ASP A 39 1.74 3.11 -11.22
N ALA A 40 0.88 2.17 -10.76
CA ALA A 40 -0.29 2.53 -9.97
C ALA A 40 0.12 3.23 -8.66
N VAL A 41 -0.51 4.37 -8.38
CA VAL A 41 -0.31 5.12 -7.14
C VAL A 41 -1.51 4.89 -6.24
N PHE A 42 -1.29 4.70 -4.94
CA PHE A 42 -2.37 4.49 -3.96
C PHE A 42 -2.42 5.61 -2.94
N ASN A 43 -3.63 5.96 -2.52
CA ASN A 43 -3.85 6.90 -1.44
C ASN A 43 -3.61 6.22 -0.08
N LEU A 44 -2.88 6.91 0.80
CA LEU A 44 -2.72 6.48 2.18
C LEU A 44 -3.85 7.01 3.06
N VAL A 45 -4.61 6.12 3.70
CA VAL A 45 -5.71 6.49 4.61
C VAL A 45 -5.44 5.95 6.00
N TRP A 46 -5.70 6.77 7.03
CA TRP A 46 -5.60 6.35 8.42
C TRP A 46 -6.81 5.50 8.83
N ASN A 47 -6.56 4.27 9.28
CA ASN A 47 -7.58 3.40 9.86
C ASN A 47 -7.54 3.55 11.39
N ALA A 48 -8.51 4.28 11.95
CA ALA A 48 -8.57 4.55 13.39
C ALA A 48 -8.83 3.29 14.24
N ASP A 49 -9.59 2.33 13.71
CA ASP A 49 -9.93 1.08 14.40
C ASP A 49 -8.70 0.20 14.63
N LYS A 50 -7.88 0.05 13.59
CA LYS A 50 -6.65 -0.74 13.63
C LYS A 50 -5.41 0.05 14.07
N ARG A 51 -5.53 1.37 14.21
CA ARG A 51 -4.44 2.31 14.51
C ARG A 51 -3.25 2.15 13.55
N GLU A 52 -3.55 1.94 12.27
CA GLU A 52 -2.57 1.75 11.21
C GLU A 52 -2.97 2.53 9.96
N PHE A 53 -2.00 2.82 9.09
CA PHE A 53 -2.32 3.35 7.77
C PHE A 53 -2.65 2.20 6.82
N CYS A 54 -3.66 2.36 5.97
CA CYS A 54 -4.07 1.43 4.93
C CYS A 54 -3.96 2.12 3.56
N LEU A 55 -3.85 1.31 2.52
CA LEU A 55 -4.01 1.80 1.15
C LEU A 55 -5.52 1.88 0.84
N SER A 56 -5.97 3.06 0.40
CA SER A 56 -7.20 3.24 -0.36
C SER A 56 -6.86 3.06 -1.83
N GLY A 57 -7.82 2.57 -2.64
CA GLY A 57 -7.63 2.12 -4.02
C GLY A 57 -6.81 3.05 -4.92
N PRO A 58 -6.46 2.58 -6.13
CA PRO A 58 -5.56 3.30 -7.00
C PRO A 58 -6.13 4.68 -7.33
N ILE A 59 -5.26 5.69 -7.29
CA ILE A 59 -5.54 7.04 -7.75
C ILE A 59 -5.52 6.97 -9.28
N GLU A 60 -6.62 7.36 -9.92
CA GLU A 60 -6.70 7.52 -11.38
C GLU A 60 -5.79 8.65 -11.88
#